data_AF-A0A6G1G6N1-F1
#
_entry.id   AF-A0A6G1G6N1-F1
#
_cell.length_a   1.000
_cell.length_b   1.000
_cell.length_c   1.000
_cell.angle_alpha   90.00
_cell.angle_beta   90.00
_cell.angle_gamma   90.00
#
_symmetry.space_group_name_H-M   'P 1'
#
loop_
_entity.id
_entity.type
_entity.pdbx_description
1 polymer ?
#
loop_
_entity_poly.entity_id
_entity_poly.type
_entity_poly.pdbx_seq_one_letter_code
_entity_poly.pdbx_strand_id
1 'polypeptide(L)'
;MVVTVSDSDERGKASTAKERLGKSVFIGYPFLQEAKVVKVTDELLSYTLNANGQLMQSPLSPREMENFQKKSDRVEAMYSKKLGVVIGPVESIVHVEPLRGLKKTPDGATVKDYAEVPGIETEYAAQTVVESVFSEDQRFLEKAAVPFEEEFPIGARAFFLGEMAYGRPLEVASHLSATHAEVLVLTQKGKEQEFGRDIVRIAEQQTRYTPSFAVARMLHLSPLVLSRLTSAFSVNSSGLRLNLGLNLKFESKKQKVLGYSRKSTSGWEYSPKAVELIQQYMIRFPEFIAGVSANPKGDLYEDTDFYPQDVAAAKMKEIGQWLKSIEAKSFERVSLEAEQLDSDVVAQIEQKADQISQNSPPFERKRIKSVPRNAILKPSDAEQRIGPQRFQLGDRIVYVLDSGRVPIGLKGTVVGMTRTSRTMFLDVVFDHTFMSGSSLGERCSPFRGSTVPAESVLNLTDKQAIVYTSASSARNPNQAAEPLTVPGYYGAPAAAGGAGQYRAAPSPAPLRGSFRGALSRGNNGTPRGGARGQFQQSLPFRTAEQNTPPANENGTYAIIQSSATRA
;
A
#
# COMPACT_ATOMS: atom_id res chain seq x y z
N MET A 1 9.72 -34.85 -16.55
CA MET A 1 11.19 -34.87 -16.40
C MET A 1 11.49 -34.28 -15.04
N VAL A 2 12.16 -35.02 -14.17
CA VAL A 2 12.56 -34.53 -12.83
C VAL A 2 14.01 -34.07 -12.93
N VAL A 3 14.32 -32.89 -12.38
CA VAL A 3 15.66 -32.32 -12.38
C VAL A 3 16.19 -32.28 -10.95
N THR A 4 17.40 -32.78 -10.71
CA THR A 4 18.06 -32.72 -9.41
C THR A 4 19.16 -31.67 -9.43
N VAL A 5 19.17 -30.78 -8.44
CA VAL A 5 20.22 -29.78 -8.27
C VAL A 5 21.46 -30.46 -7.69
N SER A 6 22.61 -30.34 -8.37
CA SER A 6 23.90 -30.82 -7.85
C SER A 6 24.47 -29.83 -6.82
N ASP A 7 25.32 -30.33 -5.92
CA ASP A 7 26.04 -29.52 -4.94
C ASP A 7 25.12 -28.69 -4.02
N SER A 8 23.91 -29.19 -3.77
CA SER A 8 22.90 -28.56 -2.90
C SER A 8 23.46 -28.30 -1.50
N ASP A 9 24.28 -29.22 -0.99
CA ASP A 9 24.77 -29.21 0.39
C ASP A 9 25.80 -28.09 0.60
N GLU A 10 26.66 -27.82 -0.39
CA GLU A 10 27.63 -26.71 -0.28
C GLU A 10 26.97 -25.34 -0.49
N ARG A 11 26.01 -25.28 -1.41
CA ARG A 11 25.27 -24.04 -1.71
C ARG A 11 24.21 -23.71 -0.65
N GLY A 12 23.74 -24.71 0.08
CA GLY A 12 22.75 -24.60 1.15
C GLY A 12 23.32 -24.07 2.46
N LYS A 13 24.63 -24.19 2.68
CA LYS A 13 25.30 -23.76 3.92
C LYS A 13 25.13 -22.27 4.20
N ALA A 14 24.87 -21.95 5.46
CA ALA A 14 24.77 -20.57 5.94
C ALA A 14 26.05 -19.75 5.71
N SER A 15 27.24 -20.37 5.67
CA SER A 15 28.50 -19.68 5.35
C SER A 15 28.48 -19.09 3.94
N THR A 16 28.08 -19.90 2.96
CA THR A 16 28.00 -19.51 1.55
C THR A 16 26.91 -18.46 1.34
N ALA A 17 25.75 -18.65 1.99
CA ALA A 17 24.65 -17.69 1.90
C ALA A 17 25.00 -16.31 2.47
N LYS A 18 25.82 -16.22 3.52
CA LYS A 18 26.28 -14.94 4.10
C LYS A 18 27.08 -14.09 3.12
N GLU A 19 27.87 -14.72 2.24
CA GLU A 19 28.67 -14.00 1.26
C GLU A 19 27.83 -13.28 0.20
N ARG A 20 26.55 -13.67 0.07
CA ARG A 20 25.57 -13.08 -0.85
C ARG A 20 24.79 -11.91 -0.24
N LEU A 21 24.87 -11.70 1.09
CA LEU A 21 24.20 -10.59 1.76
C LEU A 21 24.58 -9.24 1.13
N GLY A 22 23.59 -8.41 0.82
CA GLY A 22 23.76 -7.08 0.25
C GLY A 22 24.07 -7.06 -1.26
N LYS A 23 24.31 -8.20 -1.89
CA LYS A 23 24.58 -8.32 -3.34
C LYS A 23 23.28 -8.56 -4.13
N SER A 24 23.29 -8.22 -5.40
CA SER A 24 22.28 -8.65 -6.36
C SER A 24 22.52 -10.12 -6.72
N VAL A 25 21.44 -10.89 -6.74
CA VAL A 25 21.41 -12.31 -7.08
C VAL A 25 20.17 -12.59 -7.93
N PHE A 26 20.11 -13.78 -8.52
CA PHE A 26 18.99 -14.23 -9.32
C PHE A 26 18.24 -15.35 -8.58
N ILE A 27 16.93 -15.18 -8.43
CA ILE A 27 16.02 -16.04 -7.67
C ILE A 27 14.91 -16.62 -8.56
N GLY A 28 14.18 -17.62 -8.07
CA GLY A 28 12.98 -18.12 -8.75
C GLY A 28 13.24 -19.07 -9.92
N TYR A 29 14.30 -19.87 -9.84
CA TYR A 29 14.60 -20.91 -10.84
C TYR A 29 13.35 -21.77 -11.14
N PRO A 30 13.01 -22.03 -12.43
CA PRO A 30 13.80 -21.74 -13.64
C PRO A 30 13.60 -20.34 -14.22
N PHE A 31 12.62 -19.56 -13.76
CA PHE A 31 12.33 -18.22 -14.28
C PHE A 31 13.05 -17.16 -13.45
N LEU A 32 14.36 -17.07 -13.65
CA LEU A 32 15.24 -16.22 -12.86
C LEU A 32 14.83 -14.74 -12.90
N GLN A 33 14.77 -14.12 -11.72
CA GLN A 33 14.53 -12.70 -11.52
C GLN A 33 15.62 -12.11 -10.63
N GLU A 34 16.06 -10.90 -10.94
CA GLU A 34 17.05 -10.21 -10.12
C GLU A 34 16.42 -9.73 -8.79
N ALA A 35 17.13 -9.95 -7.70
CA ALA A 35 16.74 -9.53 -6.37
C ALA A 35 17.99 -9.22 -5.53
N LYS A 36 17.84 -8.40 -4.50
CA LYS A 36 18.91 -8.10 -3.55
C LYS A 36 18.71 -8.89 -2.28
N VAL A 37 19.77 -9.54 -1.80
CA VAL A 37 19.71 -10.28 -0.54
C VAL A 37 19.75 -9.32 0.65
N VAL A 38 18.73 -9.36 1.50
CA VAL A 38 18.62 -8.49 2.68
C VAL A 38 18.88 -9.21 3.99
N LYS A 39 18.48 -10.49 4.07
CA LYS A 39 18.61 -11.30 5.27
C LYS A 39 18.84 -12.76 4.90
N VAL A 40 19.64 -13.47 5.68
CA VAL A 40 19.82 -14.92 5.58
C VAL A 40 19.44 -15.53 6.92
N THR A 41 18.65 -16.60 6.90
CA THR A 41 18.20 -17.29 8.10
C THR A 41 18.61 -18.76 8.03
N ASP A 42 19.15 -19.26 9.12
CA ASP A 42 19.51 -20.65 9.38
C ASP A 42 18.55 -21.23 10.43
N GLU A 43 18.70 -22.48 10.84
CA GLU A 43 17.85 -23.12 11.86
C GLU A 43 17.83 -22.37 13.20
N LEU A 44 18.95 -21.73 13.56
CA LEU A 44 19.15 -21.12 14.89
C LEU A 44 19.39 -19.61 14.85
N LEU A 45 19.92 -19.10 13.74
CA LEU A 45 20.47 -17.74 13.66
C LEU A 45 19.92 -17.01 12.44
N SER A 46 19.78 -15.70 12.56
CA SER A 46 19.52 -14.83 11.42
C SER A 46 20.64 -13.81 11.24
N TYR A 47 20.93 -13.52 9.99
CA TYR A 47 22.06 -12.74 9.52
C TYR A 47 21.57 -11.56 8.69
N THR A 48 21.93 -10.34 9.10
CA THR A 48 21.57 -9.10 8.41
C THR A 48 22.78 -8.18 8.31
N LEU A 49 22.74 -7.21 7.40
CA LEU A 49 23.75 -6.15 7.32
C LEU A 49 23.24 -4.89 8.02
N ASN A 50 24.10 -4.28 8.82
CA ASN A 50 23.86 -2.96 9.40
C ASN A 50 23.97 -1.84 8.37
N ALA A 51 23.55 -0.63 8.74
CA ALA A 51 23.75 0.59 7.95
C ALA A 51 25.22 0.83 7.54
N ASN A 52 26.17 0.32 8.34
CA ASN A 52 27.61 0.40 8.06
C ASN A 52 28.14 -0.77 7.22
N GLY A 53 27.26 -1.66 6.72
CA GLY A 53 27.65 -2.85 5.95
C GLY A 53 28.29 -3.98 6.77
N GLN A 54 28.19 -3.93 8.10
CA GLN A 54 28.73 -4.96 8.99
C GLN A 54 27.69 -6.05 9.26
N LEU A 55 28.14 -7.31 9.32
CA LEU A 55 27.29 -8.46 9.60
C LEU A 55 26.80 -8.43 11.06
N MET A 56 25.49 -8.39 11.24
CA MET A 56 24.83 -8.69 12.51
C MET A 56 24.30 -10.11 12.51
N GLN A 57 24.42 -10.75 13.67
CA GLN A 57 23.86 -12.06 13.93
C GLN A 57 22.88 -11.92 15.10
N SER A 58 21.67 -12.44 14.95
CA SER A 58 20.68 -12.50 16.01
C SER A 58 20.16 -13.92 16.18
N PRO A 59 20.01 -14.42 17.42
CA PRO A 59 19.41 -15.72 17.67
C PRO A 59 17.91 -15.69 17.34
N LEU A 60 17.41 -16.77 16.75
CA LEU A 60 15.99 -16.93 16.47
C LEU A 60 15.22 -17.28 17.75
N SER A 61 14.03 -16.72 17.89
CA SER A 61 13.08 -17.14 18.92
C SER A 61 12.51 -18.53 18.61
N PRO A 62 12.01 -19.28 19.62
CA PRO A 62 11.40 -20.59 19.39
C PRO A 62 10.28 -20.62 18.34
N ARG A 63 9.49 -19.54 18.25
CA ARG A 63 8.45 -19.40 17.21
C ARG A 63 9.05 -19.22 15.82
N GLU A 64 10.15 -18.50 15.71
CA GLU A 64 10.84 -18.30 14.43
C GLU A 64 11.54 -19.56 13.97
N MET A 65 12.09 -20.37 14.88
CA MET A 65 12.64 -21.69 14.57
C MET A 65 11.55 -22.64 14.03
N GLU A 66 10.38 -22.69 14.67
CA GLU A 66 9.23 -23.48 14.17
C GLU A 66 8.75 -22.97 12.79
N ASN A 67 8.72 -21.65 12.61
CA ASN A 67 8.37 -21.05 11.32
C ASN A 67 9.40 -21.34 10.24
N PHE A 68 10.70 -21.36 10.58
CA PHE A 68 11.78 -21.72 9.67
C PHE A 68 11.58 -23.14 9.14
N GLN A 69 11.33 -24.11 10.04
CA GLN A 69 11.11 -25.50 9.66
C GLN A 69 9.87 -25.66 8.75
N LYS A 70 8.75 -25.00 9.08
CA LYS A 70 7.57 -25.01 8.20
C LYS A 70 7.83 -24.39 6.83
N LYS A 71 8.72 -23.40 6.77
CA LYS A 71 9.08 -22.70 5.53
C LYS A 71 10.03 -23.53 4.68
N SER A 72 11.06 -24.14 5.25
CA SER A 72 11.97 -25.05 4.55
C SER A 72 11.18 -26.18 3.87
N ASP A 73 10.30 -26.85 4.63
CA ASP A 73 9.45 -27.93 4.12
C ASP A 73 8.53 -27.45 3.00
N ARG A 74 7.98 -26.24 3.13
CA ARG A 74 7.11 -25.65 2.10
C ARG A 74 7.88 -25.34 0.82
N VAL A 75 9.08 -24.78 0.91
CA VAL A 75 9.91 -24.45 -0.25
C VAL A 75 10.32 -25.74 -0.97
N GLU A 76 10.77 -26.76 -0.23
CA GLU A 76 11.09 -28.07 -0.79
C GLU A 76 9.88 -28.73 -1.48
N ALA A 77 8.72 -28.72 -0.82
CA ALA A 77 7.47 -29.25 -1.40
C ALA A 77 7.03 -28.48 -2.65
N MET A 78 7.24 -27.17 -2.70
CA MET A 78 6.94 -26.37 -3.88
C MET A 78 7.81 -26.79 -5.07
N TYR A 79 9.14 -26.85 -4.89
CA TYR A 79 10.05 -27.23 -5.97
C TYR A 79 9.80 -28.66 -6.45
N SER A 80 9.64 -29.61 -5.52
CA SER A 80 9.43 -31.02 -5.86
C SER A 80 8.06 -31.27 -6.51
N LYS A 81 6.95 -30.85 -5.88
CA LYS A 81 5.59 -31.19 -6.33
C LYS A 81 5.09 -30.31 -7.47
N LYS A 82 5.45 -29.01 -7.48
CA LYS A 82 4.92 -28.04 -8.46
C LYS A 82 5.87 -27.86 -9.65
N LEU A 83 7.18 -27.89 -9.44
CA LEU A 83 8.18 -27.62 -10.49
C LEU A 83 8.91 -28.89 -10.97
N GLY A 84 8.82 -30.01 -10.26
CA GLY A 84 9.55 -31.23 -10.61
C GLY A 84 11.06 -31.10 -10.41
N VAL A 85 11.49 -30.26 -9.47
CA VAL A 85 12.91 -30.01 -9.14
C VAL A 85 13.23 -30.52 -7.74
N VAL A 86 14.25 -31.36 -7.61
CA VAL A 86 14.75 -31.87 -6.34
C VAL A 86 15.93 -31.00 -5.90
N ILE A 87 15.73 -30.22 -4.84
CA ILE A 87 16.71 -29.24 -4.32
C ILE A 87 17.47 -29.72 -3.08
N GLY A 88 17.12 -30.90 -2.54
CA GLY A 88 17.65 -31.40 -1.27
C GLY A 88 17.08 -30.68 -0.03
N PRO A 89 17.54 -31.03 1.18
CA PRO A 89 17.13 -30.36 2.41
C PRO A 89 17.55 -28.89 2.39
N VAL A 90 16.74 -28.02 2.97
CA VAL A 90 17.01 -26.57 3.01
C VAL A 90 17.64 -26.21 4.35
N GLU A 91 18.97 -26.08 4.39
CA GLU A 91 19.71 -25.66 5.59
C GLU A 91 19.62 -24.15 5.84
N SER A 92 19.53 -23.33 4.79
CA SER A 92 19.38 -21.88 4.95
C SER A 92 18.43 -21.26 3.93
N ILE A 93 17.71 -20.23 4.39
CA ILE A 93 16.74 -19.46 3.62
C ILE A 93 17.28 -18.05 3.41
N VAL A 94 17.23 -17.60 2.17
CA VAL A 94 17.61 -16.26 1.73
C VAL A 94 16.35 -15.42 1.61
N HIS A 95 16.30 -14.32 2.36
CA HIS A 95 15.28 -13.29 2.23
C HIS A 95 15.77 -12.21 1.29
N VAL A 96 14.95 -11.86 0.31
CA VAL A 96 15.33 -10.99 -0.78
C VAL A 96 14.29 -9.91 -1.04
N GLU A 97 14.77 -8.77 -1.49
CA GLU A 97 13.96 -7.71 -2.08
C GLU A 97 14.05 -7.84 -3.60
N PRO A 98 12.96 -8.21 -4.31
CA PRO A 98 12.97 -8.30 -5.77
C PRO A 98 13.26 -6.93 -6.39
N LEU A 99 13.87 -6.95 -7.57
CA LEU A 99 14.07 -5.75 -8.38
C LEU A 99 12.70 -5.22 -8.81
N ARG A 100 12.32 -4.04 -8.30
CA ARG A 100 11.08 -3.36 -8.69
C ARG A 100 11.23 -2.71 -10.06
N GLY A 101 12.40 -2.12 -10.32
CA GLY A 101 12.71 -1.46 -11.57
C GLY A 101 13.89 -0.51 -11.41
N LEU A 102 13.87 0.56 -12.20
CA LEU A 102 14.88 1.60 -12.16
C LEU A 102 14.30 2.86 -11.52
N LYS A 103 15.10 3.52 -10.68
CA LYS A 103 14.76 4.79 -10.05
C LYS A 103 15.75 5.86 -10.47
N LYS A 104 15.22 7.04 -10.81
CA LYS A 104 16.06 8.19 -11.18
C LYS A 104 16.46 8.99 -9.95
N THR A 105 17.76 9.19 -9.75
CA THR A 105 18.28 9.99 -8.64
C THR A 105 18.07 11.49 -8.91
N PRO A 106 18.11 12.35 -7.87
CA PRO A 106 18.06 13.80 -8.04
C PRO A 106 19.15 14.35 -8.96
N ASP A 107 20.30 13.68 -8.98
CA ASP A 107 21.45 14.01 -9.84
C ASP A 107 21.23 13.54 -11.29
N GLY A 108 20.20 12.73 -11.55
CA GLY A 108 19.79 12.24 -12.87
C GLY A 108 20.43 10.94 -13.33
N ALA A 109 21.15 10.23 -12.44
CA ALA A 109 21.55 8.85 -12.68
C ALA A 109 20.34 7.92 -12.52
N THR A 110 20.36 6.78 -13.18
CA THR A 110 19.32 5.76 -13.08
C THR A 110 19.91 4.52 -12.42
N VAL A 111 19.41 4.16 -11.24
CA VAL A 111 19.91 3.06 -10.40
C VAL A 111 18.83 2.01 -10.16
N LYS A 112 19.22 0.76 -9.88
CA LYS A 112 18.27 -0.31 -9.56
C LYS A 112 17.56 -0.05 -8.23
N ASP A 113 16.24 -0.18 -8.23
CA ASP A 113 15.38 -0.03 -7.05
C ASP A 113 14.90 -1.40 -6.59
N TYR A 114 15.31 -1.78 -5.39
CA TYR A 114 14.91 -3.03 -4.73
C TYR A 114 13.95 -2.69 -3.60
N ALA A 115 12.82 -3.40 -3.55
CA ALA A 115 11.82 -3.19 -2.52
C ALA A 115 10.99 -4.45 -2.31
N GLU A 116 10.46 -4.63 -1.10
CA GLU A 116 9.44 -5.64 -0.85
C GLU A 116 8.16 -5.31 -1.63
N VAL A 117 7.74 -6.22 -2.51
CA VAL A 117 6.51 -6.08 -3.29
C VAL A 117 5.45 -7.00 -2.70
N PRO A 118 4.30 -6.48 -2.23
CA PRO A 118 3.23 -7.29 -1.68
C PRO A 118 2.78 -8.40 -2.64
N GLY A 119 2.70 -9.63 -2.14
CA GLY A 119 2.26 -10.79 -2.92
C GLY A 119 3.32 -11.41 -3.84
N ILE A 120 4.56 -10.90 -3.83
CA ILE A 120 5.71 -11.61 -4.38
C ILE A 120 6.38 -12.39 -3.24
N GLU A 121 6.82 -13.61 -3.53
CA GLU A 121 7.57 -14.43 -2.59
C GLU A 121 8.97 -13.84 -2.40
N THR A 122 9.34 -13.59 -1.15
CA THR A 122 10.61 -12.95 -0.76
C THR A 122 11.57 -13.92 -0.10
N GLU A 123 11.22 -15.21 -0.03
CA GLU A 123 11.96 -16.24 0.71
C GLU A 123 12.31 -17.39 -0.23
N TYR A 124 13.60 -17.69 -0.38
CA TYR A 124 14.09 -18.72 -1.30
C TYR A 124 15.15 -19.59 -0.61
N ALA A 125 15.22 -20.87 -0.98
CA ALA A 125 16.28 -21.75 -0.50
C ALA A 125 17.63 -21.31 -1.07
N ALA A 126 18.67 -21.25 -0.23
CA ALA A 126 19.99 -20.75 -0.63
C ALA A 126 20.60 -21.52 -1.81
N GLN A 127 20.36 -22.83 -1.90
CA GLN A 127 20.86 -23.65 -3.01
C GLN A 127 20.21 -23.33 -4.37
N THR A 128 19.06 -22.65 -4.39
CA THR A 128 18.35 -22.28 -5.63
C THR A 128 18.73 -20.90 -6.18
N VAL A 129 19.52 -20.14 -5.41
CA VAL A 129 19.96 -18.80 -5.78
C VAL A 129 21.15 -18.88 -6.75
N VAL A 130 21.06 -18.11 -7.84
CA VAL A 130 22.09 -18.00 -8.88
C VAL A 130 22.80 -16.66 -8.74
N GLU A 131 24.13 -16.67 -8.79
CA GLU A 131 24.94 -15.47 -8.49
C GLU A 131 25.04 -14.50 -9.67
N SER A 132 25.16 -15.02 -10.88
CA SER A 132 25.24 -14.21 -12.09
C SER A 132 24.62 -14.95 -13.27
N VAL A 133 24.18 -14.18 -14.26
CA VAL A 133 23.65 -14.68 -15.53
C VAL A 133 24.50 -14.13 -16.66
N PHE A 134 24.61 -14.88 -17.75
CA PHE A 134 25.38 -14.44 -18.91
C PHE A 134 24.75 -13.22 -19.61
N SER A 135 23.42 -13.18 -19.67
CA SER A 135 22.67 -12.10 -20.30
C SER A 135 21.74 -11.46 -19.27
N GLU A 136 22.11 -10.27 -18.80
CA GLU A 136 21.23 -9.45 -17.97
C GLU A 136 20.09 -8.83 -18.79
N ASP A 137 19.03 -8.43 -18.11
CA ASP A 137 17.91 -7.75 -18.74
C ASP A 137 18.26 -6.28 -19.02
N GLN A 138 18.36 -5.93 -20.31
CA GLN A 138 18.76 -4.62 -20.78
C GLN A 138 17.86 -3.48 -20.26
N ARG A 139 16.62 -3.78 -19.87
CA ARG A 139 15.67 -2.80 -19.34
C ARG A 139 16.08 -2.25 -17.98
N PHE A 140 16.90 -2.99 -17.24
CA PHE A 140 17.31 -2.66 -15.87
C PHE A 140 18.79 -2.28 -15.75
N LEU A 141 19.46 -2.00 -16.86
CA LEU A 141 20.84 -1.52 -16.82
C LEU A 141 20.89 -0.11 -16.24
N GLU A 142 21.77 0.07 -15.25
CA GLU A 142 22.02 1.35 -14.62
C GLU A 142 22.70 2.32 -15.60
N LYS A 143 22.37 3.61 -15.47
CA LYS A 143 22.91 4.67 -16.33
C LYS A 143 23.45 5.79 -15.47
N ALA A 144 24.65 6.26 -15.80
CA ALA A 144 25.24 7.42 -15.15
C ALA A 144 24.42 8.69 -15.44
N ALA A 145 24.59 9.71 -14.60
CA ALA A 145 23.93 11.00 -14.78
C ALA A 145 24.40 11.66 -16.09
N VAL A 146 23.44 11.98 -16.94
CA VAL A 146 23.67 12.72 -18.19
C VAL A 146 23.78 14.22 -17.88
N PRO A 147 24.64 14.99 -18.58
CA PRO A 147 24.70 16.43 -18.44
C PRO A 147 23.33 17.09 -18.60
N PHE A 148 23.09 18.19 -17.87
CA PHE A 148 21.76 18.82 -17.81
C PHE A 148 21.26 19.34 -19.16
N GLU A 149 22.17 19.86 -19.98
CA GLU A 149 21.87 20.39 -21.31
C GLU A 149 21.45 19.30 -22.30
N GLU A 150 22.05 18.11 -22.18
CA GLU A 150 21.70 16.95 -23.00
C GLU A 150 20.40 16.29 -22.52
N GLU A 151 20.17 16.26 -21.21
CA GLU A 151 18.93 15.71 -20.64
C GLU A 151 17.70 16.58 -20.95
N PHE A 152 17.87 17.91 -20.88
CA PHE A 152 16.82 18.91 -21.05
C PHE A 152 17.19 19.99 -22.09
N PRO A 153 17.29 19.66 -23.39
CA PRO A 153 17.69 20.64 -24.40
C PRO A 153 16.71 21.82 -24.49
N ILE A 154 17.18 22.95 -25.03
CA ILE A 154 16.34 24.13 -25.27
C ILE A 154 15.16 23.74 -26.18
N GLY A 155 13.95 24.13 -25.80
CA GLY A 155 12.69 23.75 -26.46
C GLY A 155 12.12 22.40 -25.98
N ALA A 156 12.79 21.68 -25.08
CA ALA A 156 12.26 20.46 -24.50
C ALA A 156 10.97 20.73 -23.72
N ARG A 157 9.99 19.83 -23.89
CA ARG A 157 8.70 19.86 -23.21
C ARG A 157 8.71 18.93 -22.02
N ALA A 158 8.27 19.43 -20.88
CA ALA A 158 8.26 18.69 -19.61
C ALA A 158 7.10 19.16 -18.72
N PHE A 159 7.01 18.64 -17.50
CA PHE A 159 6.08 19.11 -16.48
C PHE A 159 6.83 19.82 -15.34
N PHE A 160 6.23 20.87 -14.81
CA PHE A 160 6.79 21.62 -13.68
C PHE A 160 6.36 21.01 -12.35
N LEU A 161 7.31 20.67 -11.49
CA LEU A 161 7.07 20.13 -10.15
C LEU A 161 7.21 21.18 -9.04
N GLY A 162 7.45 22.45 -9.38
CA GLY A 162 7.55 23.52 -8.39
C GLY A 162 6.19 23.99 -7.86
N GLU A 163 6.21 24.60 -6.66
CA GLU A 163 5.02 25.06 -5.93
C GLU A 163 4.08 25.97 -6.75
N MET A 164 4.67 26.87 -7.55
CA MET A 164 3.91 27.90 -8.28
C MET A 164 2.94 27.34 -9.32
N ALA A 165 3.25 26.21 -9.94
CA ALA A 165 2.52 25.67 -11.09
C ALA A 165 2.70 24.16 -11.22
N TYR A 166 2.55 23.45 -10.09
CA TYR A 166 2.74 22.00 -10.02
C TYR A 166 1.87 21.23 -11.03
N GLY A 167 2.50 20.30 -11.75
CA GLY A 167 1.87 19.47 -12.78
C GLY A 167 1.51 20.20 -14.07
N ARG A 168 1.96 21.44 -14.27
CA ARG A 168 1.71 22.20 -15.50
C ARG A 168 2.78 21.92 -16.56
N PRO A 169 2.42 21.90 -17.85
CA PRO A 169 3.39 21.74 -18.92
C PRO A 169 4.32 22.96 -18.95
N LEU A 170 5.60 22.68 -19.21
CA LEU A 170 6.66 23.65 -19.34
C LEU A 170 7.46 23.42 -20.62
N GLU A 171 8.13 24.47 -21.06
CA GLU A 171 9.12 24.45 -22.13
C GLU A 171 10.44 25.05 -21.62
N VAL A 172 11.56 24.39 -21.89
CA VAL A 172 12.90 24.88 -21.52
C VAL A 172 13.29 26.04 -22.43
N ALA A 173 13.48 27.24 -21.88
CA ALA A 173 13.76 28.44 -22.66
C ALA A 173 15.27 28.72 -22.79
N SER A 174 16.03 28.53 -21.72
CA SER A 174 17.49 28.71 -21.71
C SER A 174 18.12 27.97 -20.53
N HIS A 175 19.42 27.72 -20.61
CA HIS A 175 20.22 27.20 -19.49
C HIS A 175 20.88 28.38 -18.77
N LEU A 176 20.67 28.51 -17.46
CA LEU A 176 21.36 29.53 -16.65
C LEU A 176 22.69 29.00 -16.12
N SER A 177 22.73 27.71 -15.79
CA SER A 177 23.92 27.02 -15.28
C SER A 177 23.85 25.54 -15.62
N ALA A 178 24.92 24.80 -15.30
CA ALA A 178 24.98 23.35 -15.50
C ALA A 178 23.92 22.55 -14.73
N THR A 179 23.16 23.17 -13.81
CA THR A 179 22.13 22.51 -12.99
C THR A 179 20.77 23.20 -12.99
N HIS A 180 20.68 24.41 -13.54
CA HIS A 180 19.47 25.24 -13.52
C HIS A 180 19.09 25.76 -14.90
N ALA A 181 17.79 25.74 -15.21
CA ALA A 181 17.21 26.29 -16.43
C ALA A 181 16.30 27.49 -16.15
N GLU A 182 16.11 28.32 -17.17
CA GLU A 182 14.92 29.16 -17.30
C GLU A 182 13.86 28.41 -18.08
N VAL A 183 12.64 28.40 -17.55
CA VAL A 183 11.53 27.67 -18.16
C VAL A 183 10.33 28.59 -18.38
N LEU A 184 9.56 28.29 -19.42
CA LEU A 184 8.26 28.89 -19.68
C LEU A 184 7.19 27.89 -19.24
N VAL A 185 6.43 28.22 -18.19
CA VAL A 185 5.37 27.36 -17.67
C VAL A 185 4.02 27.89 -18.13
N LEU A 186 3.16 26.99 -18.60
CA LEU A 186 1.78 27.31 -18.94
C LEU A 186 0.93 27.38 -17.67
N THR A 187 0.57 28.58 -17.25
CA THR A 187 -0.18 28.84 -16.03
C THR A 187 -1.56 29.39 -16.33
N GLN A 188 -2.44 29.39 -15.34
CA GLN A 188 -3.77 29.96 -15.45
C GLN A 188 -3.96 30.95 -14.30
N LYS A 189 -4.71 32.04 -14.54
CA LYS A 189 -5.03 33.01 -13.49
C LYS A 189 -6.01 32.37 -12.49
N GLY A 190 -5.65 32.40 -11.21
CA GLY A 190 -6.46 31.86 -10.11
C GLY A 190 -6.02 30.49 -9.61
N LYS A 191 -6.53 30.09 -8.44
CA LYS A 191 -6.32 28.75 -7.89
C LYS A 191 -7.25 27.78 -8.62
N GLU A 192 -6.72 26.64 -9.03
CA GLU A 192 -7.53 25.55 -9.57
C GLU A 192 -8.50 25.06 -8.50
N GLN A 193 -9.79 24.97 -8.84
CA GLN A 193 -10.82 24.55 -7.89
C GLN A 193 -10.74 23.04 -7.68
N GLU A 194 -10.56 22.63 -6.44
CA GLU A 194 -10.70 21.24 -6.01
C GLU A 194 -12.18 20.98 -5.77
N PHE A 195 -12.82 20.14 -6.59
CA PHE A 195 -14.25 19.85 -6.49
C PHE A 195 -14.55 18.36 -6.28
N GLY A 196 -13.69 17.47 -6.76
CA GLY A 196 -13.92 16.02 -6.71
C GLY A 196 -14.09 15.51 -5.26
N ARG A 197 -13.16 15.84 -4.36
CA ARG A 197 -13.25 15.43 -2.94
C ARG A 197 -14.50 15.92 -2.23
N ASP A 198 -14.96 17.13 -2.55
CA ASP A 198 -16.16 17.69 -1.92
C ASP A 198 -17.42 16.97 -2.40
N ILE A 199 -17.52 16.67 -3.70
CA ILE A 199 -18.63 15.87 -4.25
C ILE A 199 -18.67 14.47 -3.63
N VAL A 200 -17.51 13.80 -3.52
CA VAL A 200 -17.41 12.48 -2.89
C VAL A 200 -17.87 12.54 -1.43
N ARG A 201 -17.39 13.52 -0.66
CA ARG A 201 -17.79 13.69 0.75
C ARG A 201 -19.30 13.90 0.90
N ILE A 202 -19.90 14.73 0.04
CA ILE A 202 -21.34 14.97 0.05
C ILE A 202 -22.10 13.68 -0.28
N ALA A 203 -21.66 12.93 -1.28
CA ALA A 203 -22.28 11.66 -1.68
C ALA A 203 -22.22 10.60 -0.56
N GLU A 204 -21.09 10.47 0.13
CA GLU A 204 -20.94 9.57 1.27
C GLU A 204 -21.86 9.94 2.45
N GLN A 205 -22.08 11.24 2.67
CA GLN A 205 -22.99 11.72 3.70
C GLN A 205 -24.46 11.47 3.35
N GLN A 206 -24.81 11.60 2.07
CA GLN A 206 -26.17 11.35 1.56
C GLN A 206 -26.50 9.85 1.56
N THR A 207 -25.56 9.00 1.13
CA THR A 207 -25.78 7.55 1.00
C THR A 207 -25.31 6.80 2.24
N ARG A 208 -26.16 6.78 3.28
CA ARG A 208 -25.87 6.02 4.49
C ARG A 208 -26.17 4.53 4.28
N TYR A 209 -25.12 3.71 4.24
CA TYR A 209 -25.28 2.26 4.24
C TYR A 209 -25.67 1.76 5.63
N THR A 210 -26.54 0.77 5.63
CA THR A 210 -27.07 0.15 6.84
C THR A 210 -26.54 -1.28 6.96
N PRO A 211 -26.02 -1.69 8.14
CA PRO A 211 -25.55 -3.06 8.36
C PRO A 211 -26.63 -4.11 8.15
N SER A 212 -26.24 -5.31 7.71
CA SER A 212 -27.17 -6.39 7.35
C SER A 212 -28.13 -6.77 8.48
N PHE A 213 -27.68 -6.77 9.74
CA PHE A 213 -28.53 -7.08 10.88
C PHE A 213 -29.62 -6.02 11.11
N ALA A 214 -29.32 -4.74 10.84
CA ALA A 214 -30.28 -3.66 10.98
C ALA A 214 -31.31 -3.71 9.84
N VAL A 215 -30.87 -3.96 8.61
CA VAL A 215 -31.77 -4.18 7.46
C VAL A 215 -32.70 -5.38 7.70
N ALA A 216 -32.17 -6.49 8.22
CA ALA A 216 -32.98 -7.66 8.54
C ALA A 216 -34.10 -7.32 9.54
N ARG A 217 -33.80 -6.54 10.59
CA ARG A 217 -34.81 -6.06 11.55
C ARG A 217 -35.83 -5.11 10.93
N MET A 218 -35.38 -4.18 10.08
CA MET A 218 -36.27 -3.23 9.39
C MET A 218 -37.27 -3.92 8.47
N LEU A 219 -36.87 -5.03 7.84
CA LEU A 219 -37.70 -5.80 6.92
C LEU A 219 -38.41 -6.99 7.59
N HIS A 220 -38.29 -7.12 8.91
CA HIS A 220 -38.82 -8.27 9.67
C HIS A 220 -38.38 -9.65 9.13
N LEU A 221 -37.14 -9.73 8.61
CA LEU A 221 -36.54 -10.95 8.08
C LEU A 221 -35.52 -11.54 9.06
N SER A 222 -35.36 -12.86 9.02
CA SER A 222 -34.19 -13.52 9.64
C SER A 222 -32.91 -13.12 8.89
N PRO A 223 -31.77 -12.90 9.59
CA PRO A 223 -30.49 -12.60 8.95
C PRO A 223 -30.06 -13.62 7.89
N LEU A 224 -30.40 -14.91 8.07
CA LEU A 224 -30.12 -15.95 7.08
C LEU A 224 -30.95 -15.77 5.81
N VAL A 225 -32.23 -15.43 5.94
CA VAL A 225 -33.13 -15.19 4.81
C VAL A 225 -32.63 -14.00 4.00
N LEU A 226 -32.32 -12.89 4.67
CA LEU A 226 -31.71 -11.73 4.01
C LEU A 226 -30.42 -12.12 3.27
N SER A 227 -29.58 -12.95 3.89
CA SER A 227 -28.33 -13.44 3.29
C SER A 227 -28.59 -14.24 2.01
N ARG A 228 -29.59 -15.14 2.00
CA ARG A 228 -29.97 -15.94 0.83
C ARG A 228 -30.55 -15.07 -0.29
N LEU A 229 -31.48 -14.17 0.04
CA LEU A 229 -32.11 -13.28 -0.95
C LEU A 229 -31.12 -12.34 -1.64
N THR A 230 -30.11 -11.86 -0.91
CA THR A 230 -29.11 -10.92 -1.42
C THR A 230 -27.91 -11.58 -2.10
N SER A 231 -27.72 -12.89 -1.95
CA SER A 231 -26.67 -13.67 -2.62
C SER A 231 -27.25 -14.51 -3.76
N ALA A 232 -26.42 -15.30 -4.43
CA ALA A 232 -26.92 -16.28 -5.40
C ALA A 232 -27.76 -17.36 -4.70
N PHE A 233 -29.01 -17.49 -5.09
CA PHE A 233 -29.97 -18.42 -4.50
C PHE A 233 -30.45 -19.41 -5.56
N SER A 234 -29.97 -20.64 -5.49
CA SER A 234 -30.29 -21.66 -6.49
C SER A 234 -31.49 -22.50 -6.05
N VAL A 235 -32.49 -22.60 -6.93
CA VAL A 235 -33.68 -23.45 -6.78
C VAL A 235 -33.75 -24.40 -7.96
N ASN A 236 -34.01 -25.68 -7.70
CA ASN A 236 -34.28 -26.66 -8.74
C ASN A 236 -35.75 -26.51 -9.18
N SER A 237 -35.97 -26.37 -10.48
CA SER A 237 -37.30 -26.40 -11.08
C SER A 237 -37.26 -27.24 -12.34
N SER A 238 -38.10 -28.27 -12.41
CA SER A 238 -38.19 -29.17 -13.59
C SER A 238 -36.84 -29.73 -14.07
N GLY A 239 -35.93 -30.04 -13.14
CA GLY A 239 -34.58 -30.55 -13.44
C GLY A 239 -33.54 -29.48 -13.84
N LEU A 240 -33.91 -28.19 -13.85
CA LEU A 240 -33.02 -27.06 -14.11
C LEU A 240 -32.72 -26.28 -12.83
N ARG A 241 -31.46 -25.89 -12.64
CA ARG A 241 -31.05 -24.99 -11.54
C ARG A 241 -31.24 -23.54 -11.97
N LEU A 242 -32.18 -22.84 -11.33
CA LEU A 242 -32.46 -21.43 -11.56
C LEU A 242 -31.88 -20.59 -10.41
N ASN A 243 -31.19 -19.49 -10.72
CA ASN A 243 -30.75 -18.52 -9.73
C ASN A 243 -31.85 -17.46 -9.53
N LEU A 244 -32.45 -17.45 -8.34
CA LEU A 244 -33.54 -16.57 -7.93
C LEU A 244 -33.13 -15.60 -6.80
N GLY A 245 -31.83 -15.35 -6.68
CA GLY A 245 -31.28 -14.35 -5.77
C GLY A 245 -31.09 -13.00 -6.43
N LEU A 246 -31.12 -11.91 -5.65
CA LEU A 246 -30.84 -10.55 -6.12
C LEU A 246 -29.37 -10.32 -6.48
N ASN A 247 -28.47 -11.26 -6.13
CA ASN A 247 -27.06 -11.24 -6.53
C ASN A 247 -26.32 -9.92 -6.18
N LEU A 248 -26.68 -9.30 -5.06
CA LEU A 248 -26.07 -8.07 -4.58
C LEU A 248 -24.72 -8.33 -3.89
N LYS A 249 -24.48 -9.57 -3.41
CA LYS A 249 -23.23 -9.95 -2.75
C LYS A 249 -22.71 -11.30 -3.22
N PHE A 250 -21.38 -11.43 -3.29
CA PHE A 250 -20.70 -12.67 -3.66
C PHE A 250 -19.51 -12.94 -2.73
N GLU A 251 -19.76 -13.62 -1.62
CA GLU A 251 -18.73 -13.92 -0.61
C GLU A 251 -17.62 -14.83 -1.18
N SER A 252 -17.99 -15.91 -1.87
CA SER A 252 -17.02 -16.86 -2.44
C SER A 252 -16.12 -16.27 -3.52
N LYS A 253 -16.66 -15.33 -4.31
CA LYS A 253 -15.93 -14.63 -5.38
C LYS A 253 -15.24 -13.35 -4.91
N LYS A 254 -15.43 -12.96 -3.64
CA LYS A 254 -14.98 -11.67 -3.10
C LYS A 254 -15.42 -10.49 -3.98
N GLN A 255 -16.70 -10.47 -4.37
CA GLN A 255 -17.29 -9.39 -5.19
C GLN A 255 -18.50 -8.74 -4.52
N LYS A 256 -18.73 -7.47 -4.82
CA LYS A 256 -19.86 -6.64 -4.40
C LYS A 256 -20.50 -5.96 -5.61
N VAL A 257 -21.72 -5.47 -5.45
CA VAL A 257 -22.41 -4.66 -6.48
C VAL A 257 -22.37 -3.20 -6.06
N LEU A 258 -21.78 -2.33 -6.90
CA LEU A 258 -21.64 -0.90 -6.62
C LEU A 258 -23.00 -0.22 -6.45
N GLY A 259 -23.07 0.78 -5.57
CA GLY A 259 -24.31 1.47 -5.23
C GLY A 259 -25.35 0.66 -4.44
N TYR A 260 -25.18 -0.67 -4.31
CA TYR A 260 -26.13 -1.55 -3.63
C TYR A 260 -25.56 -2.19 -2.35
N SER A 261 -24.36 -2.76 -2.41
CA SER A 261 -23.75 -3.47 -1.28
C SER A 261 -22.30 -3.07 -1.03
N ARG A 262 -21.89 -3.12 0.24
CA ARG A 262 -20.49 -2.98 0.64
C ARG A 262 -20.17 -3.94 1.79
N LYS A 263 -18.89 -4.23 1.98
CA LYS A 263 -18.41 -5.05 3.10
C LYS A 263 -17.51 -4.20 3.98
N SER A 264 -17.93 -3.98 5.21
CA SER A 264 -17.12 -3.34 6.26
C SER A 264 -16.49 -4.41 7.16
N THR A 265 -15.70 -3.98 8.14
CA THR A 265 -15.17 -4.86 9.20
C THR A 265 -16.28 -5.54 10.01
N SER A 266 -17.44 -4.89 10.11
CA SER A 266 -18.61 -5.41 10.85
C SER A 266 -19.47 -6.40 10.04
N GLY A 267 -19.22 -6.53 8.73
CA GLY A 267 -19.96 -7.43 7.85
C GLY A 267 -20.50 -6.74 6.60
N TRP A 268 -21.57 -7.32 6.03
CA TRP A 268 -22.22 -6.79 4.84
C TRP A 268 -23.15 -5.62 5.20
N GLU A 269 -23.16 -4.59 4.37
CA GLU A 269 -23.99 -3.41 4.52
C GLU A 269 -24.66 -3.09 3.17
N TYR A 270 -25.87 -2.52 3.24
CA TYR A 270 -26.69 -2.25 2.07
C TYR A 270 -27.07 -0.77 2.01
N SER A 271 -27.09 -0.23 0.79
CA SER A 271 -27.54 1.14 0.54
C SER A 271 -29.07 1.25 0.64
N PRO A 272 -29.64 2.46 0.73
CA PRO A 272 -31.09 2.66 0.65
C PRO A 272 -31.70 2.07 -0.63
N LYS A 273 -31.02 2.19 -1.78
CA LYS A 273 -31.44 1.62 -3.07
C LYS A 273 -31.55 0.09 -3.01
N ALA A 274 -30.63 -0.58 -2.30
CA ALA A 274 -30.70 -2.02 -2.10
C ALA A 274 -31.85 -2.44 -1.17
N VAL A 275 -32.11 -1.66 -0.12
CA VAL A 275 -33.24 -1.92 0.79
C VAL A 275 -34.56 -1.80 0.04
N GLU A 276 -34.73 -0.75 -0.77
CA GLU A 276 -35.91 -0.56 -1.62
C GLU A 276 -36.08 -1.73 -2.61
N LEU A 277 -34.99 -2.19 -3.23
CA LEU A 277 -35.04 -3.33 -4.14
C LEU A 277 -35.47 -4.63 -3.43
N ILE A 278 -34.97 -4.87 -2.22
CA ILE A 278 -35.39 -6.02 -1.41
C ILE A 278 -36.88 -5.90 -1.07
N GLN A 279 -37.37 -4.72 -0.71
CA GLN A 279 -38.79 -4.49 -0.44
C GLN A 279 -39.66 -4.77 -1.66
N GLN A 280 -39.26 -4.28 -2.84
CA GLN A 280 -39.95 -4.57 -4.10
C GLN A 280 -39.99 -6.07 -4.38
N TYR A 281 -38.90 -6.79 -4.10
CA TYR A 281 -38.87 -8.24 -4.26
C TYR A 281 -39.87 -8.94 -3.33
N MET A 282 -39.94 -8.49 -2.07
CA MET A 282 -40.87 -9.03 -1.08
C MET A 282 -42.33 -8.76 -1.42
N ILE A 283 -42.65 -7.57 -1.91
CA ILE A 283 -44.02 -7.18 -2.28
C ILE A 283 -44.48 -7.96 -3.53
N ARG A 284 -43.58 -8.18 -4.48
CA ARG A 284 -43.92 -8.83 -5.75
C ARG A 284 -44.10 -10.35 -5.60
N PHE A 285 -43.31 -11.00 -4.75
CA PHE A 285 -43.32 -12.46 -4.59
C PHE A 285 -43.41 -12.91 -3.12
N PRO A 286 -44.48 -12.55 -2.39
CA PRO A 286 -44.59 -12.78 -0.96
C PRO A 286 -44.58 -14.28 -0.58
N GLU A 287 -45.23 -15.13 -1.38
CA GLU A 287 -45.29 -16.59 -1.15
C GLU A 287 -43.90 -17.23 -1.21
N PHE A 288 -43.08 -16.82 -2.19
CA PHE A 288 -41.69 -17.27 -2.29
C PHE A 288 -40.88 -16.88 -1.06
N ILE A 289 -40.98 -15.62 -0.61
CA ILE A 289 -40.27 -15.15 0.59
C ILE A 289 -40.73 -15.87 1.86
N ALA A 290 -42.04 -16.16 1.96
CA ALA A 290 -42.57 -16.94 3.07
C ALA A 290 -41.98 -18.36 3.09
N GLY A 291 -41.89 -19.03 1.94
CA GLY A 291 -41.26 -20.35 1.83
C GLY A 291 -39.77 -20.34 2.19
N VAL A 292 -39.01 -19.33 1.74
CA VAL A 292 -37.59 -19.15 2.14
C VAL A 292 -37.48 -18.91 3.66
N SER A 293 -38.43 -18.19 4.24
CA SER A 293 -38.47 -17.90 5.68
C SER A 293 -38.84 -19.10 6.53
N ALA A 294 -39.65 -20.03 6.00
CA ALA A 294 -40.03 -21.26 6.68
C ALA A 294 -38.84 -22.25 6.78
N ASN A 295 -37.98 -22.32 5.76
CA ASN A 295 -36.78 -23.13 5.79
C ASN A 295 -35.51 -22.35 5.40
N PRO A 296 -34.93 -21.52 6.30
CA PRO A 296 -33.76 -20.70 5.97
C PRO A 296 -32.43 -21.48 5.86
N LYS A 297 -32.38 -22.71 6.42
CA LYS A 297 -31.19 -23.57 6.46
C LYS A 297 -31.17 -24.62 5.34
N GLY A 298 -32.21 -24.67 4.50
CA GLY A 298 -32.24 -25.54 3.33
C GLY A 298 -31.04 -25.26 2.41
N ASP A 299 -30.46 -26.34 1.88
CA ASP A 299 -29.34 -26.26 0.95
C ASP A 299 -29.74 -26.64 -0.48
N LEU A 300 -30.82 -27.44 -0.60
CA LEU A 300 -31.49 -27.76 -1.85
C LEU A 300 -32.95 -27.37 -1.70
N TYR A 301 -33.44 -26.52 -2.60
CA TYR A 301 -34.83 -26.12 -2.67
C TYR A 301 -35.41 -26.61 -3.98
N GLU A 302 -36.55 -27.27 -3.93
CA GLU A 302 -37.34 -27.63 -5.09
C GLU A 302 -38.45 -26.59 -5.30
N ASP A 303 -38.94 -26.47 -6.53
CA ASP A 303 -39.99 -25.52 -6.87
C ASP A 303 -41.32 -25.81 -6.14
N THR A 304 -41.57 -27.08 -5.83
CA THR A 304 -42.71 -27.56 -5.03
C THR A 304 -42.68 -27.14 -3.56
N ASP A 305 -41.53 -26.72 -3.04
CA ASP A 305 -41.41 -26.25 -1.65
C ASP A 305 -42.06 -24.88 -1.44
N PHE A 306 -42.25 -24.11 -2.52
CA PHE A 306 -42.79 -22.75 -2.48
C PHE A 306 -44.18 -22.64 -3.08
N TYR A 307 -44.47 -23.41 -4.13
CA TYR A 307 -45.71 -23.33 -4.89
C TYR A 307 -46.27 -24.73 -5.18
N PRO A 308 -47.59 -24.86 -5.35
CA PRO A 308 -48.20 -26.08 -5.87
C PRO A 308 -47.61 -26.51 -7.22
N GLN A 309 -47.51 -27.82 -7.46
CA GLN A 309 -46.80 -28.42 -8.60
C GLN A 309 -47.33 -27.96 -9.98
N ASP A 310 -48.61 -27.58 -10.05
CA ASP A 310 -49.29 -27.06 -11.23
C ASP A 310 -48.87 -25.63 -11.62
N VAL A 311 -48.45 -24.82 -10.63
CA VAL A 311 -48.11 -23.38 -10.83
C VAL A 311 -46.61 -23.11 -10.65
N ALA A 312 -45.89 -24.01 -9.98
CA ALA A 312 -44.51 -23.83 -9.56
C ALA A 312 -43.56 -23.42 -10.70
N ALA A 313 -43.54 -24.16 -11.81
CA ALA A 313 -42.65 -23.87 -12.93
C ALA A 313 -42.92 -22.48 -13.58
N ALA A 314 -44.19 -22.07 -13.67
CA ALA A 314 -44.56 -20.78 -14.23
C ALA A 314 -44.14 -19.61 -13.32
N LYS A 315 -44.33 -19.75 -12.00
CA LYS A 315 -43.94 -18.74 -11.00
C LYS A 315 -42.43 -18.59 -10.89
N MET A 316 -41.69 -19.70 -10.91
CA MET A 316 -40.22 -19.68 -10.91
C MET A 316 -39.65 -18.97 -12.14
N LYS A 317 -40.28 -19.17 -13.30
CA LYS A 317 -39.92 -18.45 -14.54
C LYS A 317 -40.25 -16.95 -14.46
N GLU A 318 -41.39 -16.57 -13.88
CA GLU A 318 -41.78 -15.17 -13.66
C GLU A 318 -40.74 -14.45 -12.79
N ILE A 319 -40.34 -15.05 -11.67
CA ILE A 319 -39.29 -14.50 -10.78
C ILE A 319 -37.97 -14.34 -11.53
N GLY A 320 -37.54 -15.38 -12.24
CA GLY A 320 -36.30 -15.34 -13.01
C GLY A 320 -36.30 -14.27 -14.12
N GLN A 321 -37.44 -14.04 -14.78
CA GLN A 321 -37.58 -12.98 -15.79
C GLN A 321 -37.52 -11.59 -15.16
N TRP A 322 -38.20 -11.39 -14.03
CA TRP A 322 -38.17 -10.12 -13.30
C TRP A 322 -36.76 -9.79 -12.81
N LEU A 323 -36.05 -10.76 -12.21
CA LEU A 323 -34.67 -10.58 -11.77
C LEU A 323 -33.75 -10.22 -12.94
N LYS A 324 -33.85 -10.92 -14.07
CA LYS A 324 -33.06 -10.59 -15.28
C LYS A 324 -33.33 -9.18 -15.79
N SER A 325 -34.58 -8.71 -15.71
CA SER A 325 -34.94 -7.35 -16.14
C SER A 325 -34.29 -6.25 -15.29
N ILE A 326 -34.02 -6.55 -14.02
CA ILE A 326 -33.36 -5.65 -13.06
C ILE A 326 -31.84 -5.74 -13.20
N GLU A 327 -31.29 -6.97 -13.21
CA GLU A 327 -29.85 -7.20 -13.35
C GLU A 327 -29.28 -6.59 -14.63
N ALA A 328 -30.05 -6.65 -15.74
CA ALA A 328 -29.60 -6.17 -17.05
C ALA A 328 -29.39 -4.66 -17.16
N LYS A 329 -29.81 -3.85 -16.18
CA LYS A 329 -29.77 -2.38 -16.28
C LYS A 329 -28.81 -1.68 -15.33
N SER A 330 -28.33 -2.31 -14.25
CA SER A 330 -27.74 -1.53 -13.14
C SER A 330 -26.65 -2.22 -12.29
N PHE A 331 -26.34 -3.51 -12.51
CA PHE A 331 -25.43 -4.22 -11.59
C PHE A 331 -24.00 -4.29 -12.10
N GLU A 332 -23.20 -3.30 -11.72
CA GLU A 332 -21.75 -3.37 -11.85
C GLU A 332 -21.13 -4.19 -10.70
N ARG A 333 -20.55 -5.34 -11.06
CA ARG A 333 -19.89 -6.23 -10.10
C ARG A 333 -18.41 -5.88 -10.01
N VAL A 334 -17.95 -5.56 -8.80
CA VAL A 334 -16.55 -5.19 -8.55
C VAL A 334 -15.94 -6.03 -7.43
N SER A 335 -14.61 -6.08 -7.40
CA SER A 335 -13.88 -6.69 -6.29
C SER A 335 -14.23 -6.01 -4.97
N LEU A 336 -14.21 -6.76 -3.86
CA LEU A 336 -14.40 -6.20 -2.52
C LEU A 336 -13.38 -5.10 -2.19
N GLU A 337 -12.15 -5.27 -2.65
CA GLU A 337 -11.01 -4.37 -2.44
C GLU A 337 -11.02 -3.15 -3.36
N ALA A 338 -11.86 -3.14 -4.40
CA ALA A 338 -12.00 -1.99 -5.28
C ALA A 338 -12.83 -0.90 -4.61
N GLU A 339 -12.31 0.32 -4.63
CA GLU A 339 -13.01 1.53 -4.20
C GLU A 339 -13.48 2.25 -5.45
N GLN A 340 -14.79 2.39 -5.68
CA GLN A 340 -15.31 3.05 -6.87
C GLN A 340 -16.56 3.85 -6.53
N LEU A 341 -16.74 4.96 -7.25
CA LEU A 341 -17.90 5.83 -7.12
C LEU A 341 -19.09 5.32 -7.94
N ASP A 342 -20.28 5.59 -7.44
CA ASP A 342 -21.54 5.30 -8.13
C ASP A 342 -21.71 6.20 -9.36
N SER A 343 -22.44 5.70 -10.36
CA SER A 343 -22.69 6.41 -11.63
C SER A 343 -23.24 7.83 -11.43
N ASP A 344 -24.14 8.03 -10.47
CA ASP A 344 -24.75 9.35 -10.19
C ASP A 344 -23.70 10.37 -9.73
N VAL A 345 -22.72 9.93 -8.94
CA VAL A 345 -21.64 10.76 -8.41
C VAL A 345 -20.63 11.07 -9.52
N VAL A 346 -20.33 10.08 -10.35
CA VAL A 346 -19.46 10.25 -11.52
C VAL A 346 -20.04 11.28 -12.50
N ALA A 347 -21.35 11.22 -12.77
CA ALA A 347 -22.03 12.21 -13.60
C ALA A 347 -21.96 13.63 -13.01
N GLN A 348 -22.08 13.78 -11.69
CA GLN A 348 -21.91 15.10 -11.03
C GLN A 348 -20.48 15.64 -11.16
N ILE A 349 -19.47 14.77 -11.02
CA ILE A 349 -18.07 15.13 -11.22
C ILE A 349 -17.86 15.60 -12.67
N GLU A 350 -18.41 14.87 -13.65
CA GLU A 350 -18.32 15.22 -15.05
C GLU A 350 -18.96 16.59 -15.35
N GLN A 351 -20.21 16.80 -14.92
CA GLN A 351 -20.91 18.07 -15.10
C GLN A 351 -20.15 19.24 -14.46
N LYS A 352 -19.55 19.01 -13.28
CA LYS A 352 -18.76 20.05 -12.62
C LYS A 352 -17.46 20.35 -13.36
N ALA A 353 -16.81 19.33 -13.91
CA ALA A 353 -15.63 19.49 -14.76
C ALA A 353 -15.96 20.31 -16.02
N ASP A 354 -17.09 20.05 -16.67
CA ASP A 354 -17.57 20.81 -17.83
C ASP A 354 -17.81 22.29 -17.51
N GLN A 355 -18.50 22.57 -16.40
CA GLN A 355 -18.73 23.94 -15.94
C GLN A 355 -17.41 24.69 -15.67
N ILE A 356 -16.42 24.03 -15.08
CA ILE A 356 -15.12 24.63 -14.81
C ILE A 356 -14.36 24.87 -16.12
N SER A 357 -14.38 23.91 -17.04
CA SER A 357 -13.70 24.00 -18.33
C SER A 357 -14.24 25.16 -19.18
N GLN A 358 -15.56 25.34 -19.22
CA GLN A 358 -16.21 26.43 -19.95
C GLN A 358 -15.92 27.83 -19.35
N ASN A 359 -15.81 27.91 -18.02
CA ASN A 359 -15.54 29.18 -17.31
C ASN A 359 -14.06 29.42 -17.03
N SER A 360 -13.18 28.60 -17.60
CA SER A 360 -11.76 28.61 -17.30
C SER A 360 -11.08 29.85 -17.93
N PRO A 361 -10.34 30.67 -17.15
CA PRO A 361 -9.58 31.78 -17.73
C PRO A 361 -8.49 31.27 -18.68
N PRO A 362 -8.08 32.09 -19.67
CA PRO A 362 -7.07 31.70 -20.65
C PRO A 362 -5.72 31.39 -19.99
N PHE A 363 -4.97 30.51 -20.64
CA PHE A 363 -3.63 30.16 -20.21
C PHE A 363 -2.62 31.27 -20.54
N GLU A 364 -1.72 31.54 -19.62
CA GLU A 364 -0.63 32.51 -19.74
C GLU A 364 0.72 31.83 -19.57
N ARG A 365 1.66 32.15 -20.45
CA ARG A 365 3.05 31.66 -20.36
C ARG A 365 3.81 32.52 -19.34
N LYS A 366 4.17 31.91 -18.22
CA LYS A 366 4.95 32.57 -17.17
C LYS A 366 6.39 32.09 -17.23
N ARG A 367 7.33 33.04 -17.34
CA ARG A 367 8.77 32.77 -17.28
C ARG A 367 9.21 32.61 -15.84
N ILE A 368 9.84 31.48 -15.52
CA ILE A 368 10.38 31.15 -14.21
C ILE A 368 11.89 30.94 -14.36
N LYS A 369 12.67 31.71 -13.61
CA LYS A 369 14.13 31.66 -13.62
C LYS A 369 14.64 30.67 -12.57
N SER A 370 15.83 30.14 -12.80
CA SER A 370 16.56 29.33 -11.84
C SER A 370 15.79 28.10 -11.35
N VAL A 371 15.28 27.30 -12.29
CA VAL A 371 14.58 26.05 -12.01
C VAL A 371 15.59 24.90 -11.96
N PRO A 372 15.70 24.17 -10.83
CA PRO A 372 16.63 23.05 -10.70
C PRO A 372 16.13 21.80 -11.44
N ARG A 373 17.05 20.87 -11.74
CA ARG A 373 16.79 19.56 -12.36
C ARG A 373 15.63 18.79 -11.70
N ASN A 374 15.60 18.74 -10.38
CA ASN A 374 14.57 18.02 -9.62
C ASN A 374 13.16 18.65 -9.73
N ALA A 375 13.03 19.89 -10.20
CA ALA A 375 11.73 20.53 -10.44
C ALA A 375 11.18 20.36 -11.87
N ILE A 376 11.93 19.72 -12.78
CA ILE A 376 11.53 19.48 -14.18
C ILE A 376 11.30 17.99 -14.40
N LEU A 377 10.05 17.58 -14.62
CA LEU A 377 9.69 16.19 -14.88
C LEU A 377 9.62 15.91 -16.37
N LYS A 378 10.54 15.10 -16.88
CA LYS A 378 10.48 14.58 -18.24
C LYS A 378 9.40 13.49 -18.35
N PRO A 379 8.50 13.55 -19.35
CA PRO A 379 7.44 12.55 -19.52
C PRO A 379 7.94 11.10 -19.60
N SER A 380 9.04 10.87 -20.31
CA SER A 380 9.67 9.55 -20.47
C SER A 380 10.17 8.94 -19.15
N ASP A 381 10.45 9.79 -18.16
CA ASP A 381 11.08 9.40 -16.90
C ASP A 381 10.05 9.37 -15.75
N ALA A 382 8.77 9.62 -16.05
CA ALA A 382 7.74 9.79 -15.04
C ALA A 382 7.58 8.55 -14.15
N GLU A 383 7.59 7.35 -14.74
CA GLU A 383 7.49 6.08 -14.00
C GLU A 383 8.63 5.93 -12.97
N GLN A 384 9.87 6.23 -13.39
CA GLN A 384 11.07 6.07 -12.57
C GLN A 384 11.25 7.18 -11.52
N ARG A 385 10.57 8.31 -11.68
CA ARG A 385 10.78 9.52 -10.87
C ARG A 385 9.65 9.82 -9.91
N ILE A 386 8.41 9.61 -10.32
CA ILE A 386 7.25 9.96 -9.51
C ILE A 386 7.04 8.94 -8.38
N GLY A 387 7.46 7.69 -8.61
CA GLY A 387 7.37 6.62 -7.62
C GLY A 387 5.92 6.32 -7.19
N PRO A 388 5.73 5.57 -6.09
CA PRO A 388 4.41 5.25 -5.59
C PRO A 388 3.77 6.49 -4.95
N GLN A 389 2.72 7.01 -5.58
CA GLN A 389 1.89 8.07 -4.99
C GLN A 389 0.68 7.50 -4.27
N ARG A 390 0.17 8.25 -3.28
CA ARG A 390 -1.13 8.01 -2.64
C ARG A 390 -2.24 8.71 -3.43
N PHE A 391 -3.35 8.01 -3.61
CA PHE A 391 -4.55 8.51 -4.27
C PHE A 391 -5.77 8.23 -3.41
N GLN A 392 -6.77 9.11 -3.55
CA GLN A 392 -8.10 8.97 -2.97
C GLN A 392 -9.16 9.26 -4.03
N LEU A 393 -10.38 8.76 -3.81
CA LEU A 393 -11.51 9.09 -4.67
C LEU A 393 -11.78 10.60 -4.66
N GLY A 394 -11.97 11.17 -5.84
CA GLY A 394 -12.15 12.61 -6.02
C GLY A 394 -10.85 13.42 -6.16
N ASP A 395 -9.68 12.78 -6.11
CA ASP A 395 -8.41 13.45 -6.37
C ASP A 395 -8.31 13.92 -7.82
N ARG A 396 -7.76 15.12 -8.00
CA ARG A 396 -7.44 15.68 -9.31
C ARG A 396 -6.07 15.21 -9.75
N ILE A 397 -5.99 14.77 -11.00
CA ILE A 397 -4.75 14.23 -11.57
C ILE A 397 -4.46 14.86 -12.93
N VAL A 398 -3.21 14.74 -13.37
CA VAL A 398 -2.79 15.00 -14.75
C VAL A 398 -2.03 13.80 -15.29
N TYR A 399 -2.30 13.42 -16.53
CA TYR A 399 -1.58 12.37 -17.23
C TYR A 399 -0.23 12.90 -17.73
N VAL A 400 0.86 12.22 -17.37
CA VAL A 400 2.22 12.74 -17.58
C VAL A 400 3.10 11.88 -18.47
N LEU A 401 2.72 10.63 -18.76
CA LEU A 401 3.47 9.80 -19.70
C LEU A 401 3.32 10.31 -21.14
N ASP A 402 4.40 10.18 -21.91
CA ASP A 402 4.45 10.45 -23.35
C ASP A 402 3.94 9.29 -24.22
N SER A 403 3.74 8.12 -23.59
CA SER A 403 3.23 6.92 -24.22
C SER A 403 2.00 6.42 -23.48
N GLY A 404 1.13 5.71 -24.19
CA GLY A 404 -0.08 5.12 -23.65
C GLY A 404 -1.33 5.51 -24.43
N ARG A 405 -2.48 5.24 -23.82
CA ARG A 405 -3.79 5.46 -24.45
C ARG A 405 -4.28 6.89 -24.26
N VAL A 406 -3.88 7.56 -23.18
CA VAL A 406 -4.38 8.88 -22.83
C VAL A 406 -3.44 9.96 -23.38
N PRO A 407 -3.95 11.01 -24.03
CA PRO A 407 -3.11 12.13 -24.44
C PRO A 407 -2.39 12.81 -23.26
N ILE A 408 -1.12 13.13 -23.46
CA ILE A 408 -0.27 13.80 -22.48
C ILE A 408 -0.84 15.15 -22.02
N GLY A 409 -0.77 15.42 -20.72
CA GLY A 409 -1.23 16.67 -20.12
C GLY A 409 -2.73 16.77 -19.91
N LEU A 410 -3.51 15.75 -20.28
CA LEU A 410 -4.93 15.71 -19.94
C LEU A 410 -5.12 15.58 -18.43
N LYS A 411 -6.11 16.32 -17.95
CA LYS A 411 -6.51 16.31 -16.54
C LYS A 411 -7.77 15.49 -16.34
N GLY A 412 -7.90 14.97 -15.15
CA GLY A 412 -9.09 14.22 -14.76
C GLY A 412 -9.25 14.10 -13.27
N THR A 413 -10.32 13.44 -12.88
CA THR A 413 -10.68 13.14 -11.49
C THR A 413 -10.71 11.63 -11.29
N VAL A 414 -10.10 11.15 -10.21
CA VAL A 414 -10.12 9.73 -9.84
C VAL A 414 -11.52 9.35 -9.36
N VAL A 415 -12.14 8.39 -10.04
CA VAL A 415 -13.48 7.88 -9.71
C VAL A 415 -13.46 6.42 -9.23
N GLY A 416 -12.35 5.72 -9.46
CA GLY A 416 -12.18 4.35 -8.98
C GLY A 416 -10.72 4.01 -8.77
N MET A 417 -10.48 3.08 -7.85
CA MET A 417 -9.17 2.56 -7.50
C MET A 417 -9.26 1.05 -7.36
N THR A 418 -8.46 0.34 -8.14
CA THR A 418 -8.35 -1.11 -8.08
C THR A 418 -6.90 -1.47 -7.79
N ARG A 419 -6.67 -2.11 -6.64
CA ARG A 419 -5.34 -2.55 -6.23
C ARG A 419 -5.12 -3.99 -6.69
N THR A 420 -4.08 -4.20 -7.50
CA THR A 420 -3.51 -5.52 -7.76
C THR A 420 -2.27 -5.69 -6.88
N SER A 421 -1.77 -6.92 -6.72
CA SER A 421 -0.55 -7.20 -5.92
C SER A 421 0.66 -6.36 -6.34
N ARG A 422 0.81 -6.07 -7.64
CA ARG A 422 1.97 -5.33 -8.19
C ARG A 422 1.70 -3.85 -8.45
N THR A 423 0.51 -3.50 -8.93
CA THR A 423 0.20 -2.16 -9.43
C THR A 423 -1.18 -1.71 -8.97
N MET A 424 -1.32 -0.40 -8.79
CA MET A 424 -2.59 0.26 -8.54
C MET A 424 -3.11 0.84 -9.85
N PHE A 425 -4.34 0.47 -10.21
CA PHE A 425 -5.04 1.03 -11.36
C PHE A 425 -6.07 2.05 -10.87
N LEU A 426 -6.11 3.18 -11.57
CA LEU A 426 -7.03 4.28 -11.31
C LEU A 426 -8.01 4.36 -12.47
N ASP A 427 -9.31 4.33 -12.15
CA ASP A 427 -10.34 4.73 -13.10
C ASP A 427 -10.49 6.23 -13.00
N VAL A 428 -10.24 6.92 -14.12
CA VAL A 428 -10.22 8.39 -14.17
C VAL A 428 -11.23 8.86 -15.20
N VAL A 429 -12.03 9.86 -14.83
CA VAL A 429 -12.84 10.65 -15.76
C VAL A 429 -12.07 11.91 -16.13
N PHE A 430 -11.76 12.05 -17.41
CA PHE A 430 -10.99 13.17 -17.93
C PHE A 430 -11.87 14.38 -18.23
N ASP A 431 -11.28 15.58 -18.14
CA ASP A 431 -11.99 16.84 -18.40
C ASP A 431 -12.33 17.03 -19.88
N HIS A 432 -11.66 16.32 -20.78
CA HIS A 432 -11.89 16.39 -22.22
C HIS A 432 -12.06 14.98 -22.79
N THR A 433 -12.82 14.88 -23.87
CA THR A 433 -12.99 13.63 -24.61
C THR A 433 -11.76 13.34 -25.47
N PHE A 434 -11.47 12.05 -25.66
CA PHE A 434 -10.34 11.59 -26.46
C PHE A 434 -10.64 10.20 -27.07
N MET A 435 -10.07 9.91 -28.24
CA MET A 435 -10.48 8.78 -29.10
C MET A 435 -10.44 7.40 -28.45
N SER A 436 -9.50 7.17 -27.55
CA SER A 436 -9.29 5.91 -26.82
C SER A 436 -10.02 5.86 -25.47
N GLY A 437 -10.77 6.91 -25.12
CA GLY A 437 -11.59 6.94 -23.92
C GLY A 437 -12.77 5.97 -24.02
N SER A 438 -13.21 5.48 -22.87
CA SER A 438 -14.38 4.62 -22.70
C SER A 438 -15.42 5.32 -21.81
N SER A 439 -16.57 4.68 -21.59
CA SER A 439 -17.61 5.14 -20.67
C SER A 439 -17.47 4.54 -19.25
N LEU A 440 -16.38 3.81 -18.96
CA LEU A 440 -16.15 3.08 -17.70
C LEU A 440 -17.33 2.19 -17.29
N GLY A 441 -17.97 1.53 -18.27
CA GLY A 441 -19.18 0.73 -18.02
C GLY A 441 -20.44 1.59 -17.90
N GLU A 442 -20.59 2.59 -18.77
CA GLU A 442 -21.74 3.53 -18.80
C GLU A 442 -21.87 4.47 -17.58
N ARG A 443 -20.79 4.62 -16.80
CA ARG A 443 -20.74 5.54 -15.64
C ARG A 443 -20.44 6.98 -16.01
N CYS A 444 -19.75 7.20 -17.13
CA CYS A 444 -19.47 8.52 -17.68
C CYS A 444 -19.82 8.59 -19.16
N SER A 445 -19.82 9.80 -19.73
CA SER A 445 -20.02 9.95 -21.17
C SER A 445 -18.97 9.17 -21.99
N PRO A 446 -19.33 8.73 -23.21
CA PRO A 446 -18.40 8.05 -24.10
C PRO A 446 -17.14 8.88 -24.36
N PHE A 447 -16.00 8.21 -24.56
CA PHE A 447 -14.70 8.84 -24.85
C PHE A 447 -14.11 9.69 -23.73
N ARG A 448 -14.57 9.55 -22.49
CA ARG A 448 -14.14 10.42 -21.38
C ARG A 448 -13.43 9.72 -20.24
N GLY A 449 -13.73 8.45 -19.99
CA GLY A 449 -13.10 7.67 -18.93
C GLY A 449 -11.98 6.76 -19.42
N SER A 450 -10.96 6.52 -18.59
CA SER A 450 -9.97 5.46 -18.84
C SER A 450 -9.39 4.93 -17.55
N THR A 451 -9.08 3.64 -17.54
CA THR A 451 -8.28 3.00 -16.49
C THR A 451 -6.80 3.21 -16.82
N VAL A 452 -6.05 3.79 -15.88
CA VAL A 452 -4.62 4.10 -16.03
C VAL A 452 -3.83 3.60 -14.82
N PRO A 453 -2.56 3.19 -14.98
CA PRO A 453 -1.72 2.85 -13.83
C PRO A 453 -1.38 4.10 -13.02
N ALA A 454 -1.31 3.98 -11.70
CA ALA A 454 -1.04 5.10 -10.78
C ALA A 454 0.27 5.84 -11.07
N GLU A 455 1.27 5.16 -11.62
CA GLU A 455 2.59 5.72 -11.99
C GLU A 455 2.53 6.60 -13.25
N SER A 456 1.43 6.54 -14.03
CA SER A 456 1.26 7.33 -15.26
C SER A 456 0.72 8.74 -15.06
N VAL A 457 0.29 9.05 -13.83
CA VAL A 457 -0.40 10.30 -13.50
C VAL A 457 0.29 11.00 -12.33
N LEU A 458 0.12 12.31 -12.23
CA LEU A 458 0.57 13.12 -11.10
C LEU A 458 -0.64 13.58 -10.29
N ASN A 459 -0.62 13.38 -8.96
CA ASN A 459 -1.69 13.83 -8.08
C ASN A 459 -1.56 15.35 -7.83
N LEU A 460 -2.53 16.12 -8.33
CA LEU A 460 -2.58 17.58 -8.20
C LEU A 460 -3.20 18.03 -6.88
N THR A 461 -4.05 17.19 -6.27
CA THR A 461 -4.72 17.49 -5.00
C THR A 461 -3.79 17.21 -3.83
N ASP A 462 -3.22 16.00 -3.75
CA ASP A 462 -2.19 15.66 -2.78
C ASP A 462 -0.81 15.65 -3.45
N LYS A 463 -0.13 16.78 -3.38
CA LYS A 463 1.11 17.05 -4.12
C LYS A 463 2.31 16.39 -3.43
N GLN A 464 2.60 15.15 -3.81
CA GLN A 464 3.68 14.36 -3.17
C GLN A 464 5.05 14.51 -3.85
N ALA A 465 5.09 14.86 -5.14
CA ALA A 465 6.34 15.06 -5.88
C ALA A 465 6.74 16.55 -6.00
N ILE A 466 6.22 17.39 -5.12
CA ILE A 466 6.46 18.84 -5.14
C ILE A 466 7.90 19.16 -4.72
N VAL A 467 8.53 20.07 -5.48
CA VAL A 467 9.84 20.61 -5.14
C VAL A 467 9.69 22.02 -4.62
N TYR A 468 10.10 22.21 -3.37
CA TYR A 468 10.16 23.51 -2.73
C TYR A 468 11.46 24.22 -3.08
N THR A 469 11.36 25.53 -3.28
CA THR A 469 12.53 26.42 -3.25
C THR A 469 13.06 26.55 -1.82
N SER A 470 14.34 26.85 -1.65
CA SER A 470 14.95 27.08 -0.34
C SER A 470 14.19 28.12 0.50
N ALA A 471 13.69 29.19 -0.14
CA ALA A 471 12.89 30.22 0.50
C ALA A 471 11.51 29.73 0.98
N SER A 472 10.86 28.82 0.24
CA SER A 472 9.59 28.21 0.63
C SER A 472 9.77 27.12 1.70
N SER A 473 10.84 26.34 1.65
CA SER A 473 11.16 25.33 2.66
C SER A 473 11.37 25.94 4.05
N ALA A 474 11.93 27.15 4.12
CA ALA A 474 12.08 27.90 5.37
C ALA A 474 10.75 28.40 5.96
N ARG A 475 9.70 28.53 5.14
CA ARG A 475 8.36 28.99 5.56
C ARG A 475 7.42 27.86 5.96
N ASN A 476 7.59 26.68 5.36
CA ASN A 476 6.78 25.48 5.63
C ASN A 476 7.67 24.30 6.10
N PRO A 477 8.17 24.32 7.35
CA PRO A 477 9.05 23.27 7.86
C PRO A 477 8.38 21.90 8.04
N ASN A 478 7.04 21.82 8.02
CA ASN A 478 6.29 20.60 8.33
C ASN A 478 6.22 19.55 7.19
N GLN A 479 6.87 19.77 6.05
CA GLN A 479 6.83 18.82 4.92
C GLN A 479 8.21 18.40 4.39
N ALA A 480 9.30 18.88 5.01
CA ALA A 480 10.64 18.44 4.66
C ALA A 480 11.03 17.20 5.48
N ALA A 481 11.05 16.06 4.80
CA ALA A 481 11.57 14.76 5.24
C ALA A 481 10.90 14.11 6.46
N GLU A 482 10.06 13.10 6.23
CA GLU A 482 9.93 12.05 7.24
C GLU A 482 11.28 11.33 7.34
N PRO A 483 11.93 11.28 8.52
CA PRO A 483 13.05 10.38 8.71
C PRO A 483 12.55 8.94 8.59
N LEU A 484 13.32 8.08 7.93
CA LEU A 484 13.05 6.65 7.84
C LEU A 484 12.88 6.05 9.25
N THR A 485 11.64 5.87 9.69
CA THR A 485 11.30 4.95 10.76
C THR A 485 10.57 3.76 10.15
N VAL A 486 11.19 2.60 10.33
CA VAL A 486 10.73 1.29 9.88
C VAL A 486 9.30 1.03 10.41
N PRO A 487 8.37 0.50 9.59
CA PRO A 487 7.05 0.13 10.07
C PRO A 487 7.16 -1.19 10.86
N GLY A 488 7.37 -1.07 12.17
CA GLY A 488 7.59 -2.22 13.06
C GLY A 488 6.96 -2.02 14.44
N TYR A 489 5.72 -2.49 14.55
CA TYR A 489 5.07 -3.05 15.73
C TYR A 489 5.89 -3.10 17.06
N TYR A 490 5.80 -2.05 17.88
CA TYR A 490 5.85 -2.16 19.34
C TYR A 490 4.94 -1.10 19.96
N GLY A 491 3.68 -1.48 20.17
CA GLY A 491 2.84 -0.79 21.14
C GLY A 491 3.41 -1.05 22.53
N ALA A 492 3.84 0.02 23.20
CA ALA A 492 4.11 -0.03 24.64
C ALA A 492 2.80 -0.36 25.39
N PRO A 493 2.83 -1.18 26.44
CA PRO A 493 1.62 -1.64 27.10
C PRO A 493 0.95 -0.49 27.85
N ALA A 494 -0.35 -0.31 27.63
CA ALA A 494 -1.17 0.61 28.40
C ALA A 494 -1.34 0.08 29.83
N ALA A 495 -0.63 0.68 30.79
CA ALA A 495 -0.97 0.57 32.20
C ALA A 495 -2.14 1.51 32.52
N ALA A 496 -3.07 1.01 33.34
CA ALA A 496 -4.30 1.71 33.71
C ALA A 496 -4.02 2.97 34.53
N GLY A 497 -4.55 4.11 34.05
CA GLY A 497 -4.71 5.35 34.82
C GLY A 497 -3.51 6.30 34.79
N GLY A 498 -3.60 7.37 33.99
CA GLY A 498 -2.69 8.51 34.11
C GLY A 498 -2.60 9.36 32.84
N ALA A 499 -3.19 10.55 32.87
CA ALA A 499 -3.06 11.56 31.83
C ALA A 499 -1.59 12.05 31.73
N GLY A 500 -1.03 12.01 30.52
CA GLY A 500 0.32 12.52 30.23
C GLY A 500 0.46 12.92 28.77
N GLN A 501 -0.07 14.09 28.40
CA GLN A 501 0.31 14.75 27.14
C GLN A 501 1.71 15.36 27.29
N TYR A 502 2.71 14.81 26.59
CA TYR A 502 4.01 15.45 26.50
C TYR A 502 3.93 16.69 25.58
N ARG A 503 4.20 17.88 26.14
CA ARG A 503 4.47 19.10 25.37
C ARG A 503 5.96 19.17 25.05
N ALA A 504 6.29 19.53 23.82
CA ALA A 504 7.66 19.84 23.41
C ALA A 504 8.19 21.04 24.20
N ALA A 505 9.43 20.94 24.70
CA ALA A 505 10.11 22.05 25.37
C ALA A 505 10.50 23.15 24.36
N PRO A 506 10.41 24.44 24.72
CA PRO A 506 10.89 25.51 23.87
C PRO A 506 12.43 25.50 23.77
N SER A 507 12.94 25.89 22.61
CA SER A 507 14.37 25.95 22.31
C SER A 507 15.12 26.88 23.29
N PRO A 508 16.28 26.47 23.83
CA PRO A 508 17.07 27.32 24.72
C PRO A 508 17.62 28.56 23.98
N ALA A 509 17.78 29.65 24.72
CA ALA A 509 18.28 30.92 24.19
C ALA A 509 19.74 30.81 23.71
N PRO A 510 20.14 31.57 22.67
CA PRO A 510 21.49 31.50 22.11
C PRO A 510 22.54 31.98 23.11
N LEU A 511 23.59 31.18 23.28
CA LEU A 511 24.74 31.47 24.14
C LEU A 511 25.44 32.76 23.68
N ARG A 512 25.34 33.84 24.47
CA ARG A 512 26.20 35.02 24.35
C ARG A 512 27.39 34.87 25.29
N GLY A 513 28.53 34.44 24.77
CA GLY A 513 29.80 34.43 25.49
C GLY A 513 30.82 33.47 24.87
N SER A 514 32.06 33.93 24.68
CA SER A 514 33.15 33.12 24.13
C SER A 514 33.67 32.11 25.15
N PHE A 515 34.19 30.98 24.64
CA PHE A 515 34.60 29.75 25.34
C PHE A 515 35.71 29.90 26.40
N ARG A 516 36.10 31.12 26.80
CA ARG A 516 37.22 31.40 27.71
C ARG A 516 36.82 31.79 29.14
N GLY A 517 35.53 31.97 29.43
CA GLY A 517 35.03 32.33 30.77
C GLY A 517 34.75 31.17 31.73
N ALA A 518 34.76 29.92 31.25
CA ALA A 518 34.29 28.76 32.02
C ALA A 518 35.35 28.05 32.89
N LEU A 519 36.60 28.55 32.93
CA LEU A 519 37.73 27.83 33.54
C LEU A 519 38.51 28.59 34.62
N SER A 520 38.00 29.69 35.18
CA SER A 520 38.72 30.39 36.25
C SER A 520 37.82 30.99 37.33
N ARG A 521 38.11 30.57 38.57
CA ARG A 521 37.70 31.07 39.90
C ARG A 521 36.25 30.75 40.33
N GLY A 522 36.00 30.18 41.52
CA GLY A 522 36.84 30.10 42.72
C GLY A 522 36.42 31.15 43.74
N ASN A 523 35.59 30.69 44.69
CA ASN A 523 35.43 31.12 46.07
C ASN A 523 34.98 32.56 46.43
N ASN A 524 34.07 32.57 47.41
CA ASN A 524 33.77 33.61 48.42
C ASN A 524 32.68 34.67 48.14
N GLY A 525 31.69 34.70 49.04
CA GLY A 525 30.93 35.92 49.39
C GLY A 525 29.39 35.84 49.33
N THR A 526 28.75 35.29 50.37
CA THR A 526 27.39 35.68 50.83
C THR A 526 27.42 37.14 51.36
N PRO A 527 26.29 37.88 51.64
CA PRO A 527 24.99 37.36 52.09
C PRO A 527 23.69 38.17 51.73
N ARG A 528 22.56 37.60 52.18
CA ARG A 528 21.44 38.21 52.96
C ARG A 528 20.06 38.42 52.30
N GLY A 529 19.08 37.71 52.90
CA GLY A 529 17.68 38.13 53.15
C GLY A 529 16.65 37.47 52.22
N GLY A 530 15.63 36.72 52.63
CA GLY A 530 15.16 36.27 53.95
C GLY A 530 13.74 35.68 53.82
N ALA A 531 13.51 34.51 54.44
CA ALA A 531 12.25 33.93 54.96
C ALA A 531 11.04 33.71 54.02
N ARG A 532 10.21 32.64 54.10
CA ARG A 532 10.05 31.47 54.98
C ARG A 532 9.01 30.52 54.33
N GLY A 533 9.12 29.21 54.53
CA GLY A 533 8.04 28.23 54.29
C GLY A 533 8.50 26.78 54.11
N GLN A 534 8.63 26.04 55.22
CA GLN A 534 9.07 24.63 55.31
C GLN A 534 8.10 23.62 54.67
N PHE A 535 8.61 22.49 54.17
CA PHE A 535 8.20 21.14 54.60
C PHE A 535 9.30 20.11 54.25
N GLN A 536 9.67 19.29 55.25
CA GLN A 536 10.66 18.20 55.21
C GLN A 536 10.10 16.94 54.55
N GLN A 537 10.96 16.18 53.85
CA GLN A 537 11.00 14.72 53.97
C GLN A 537 12.38 14.16 53.59
N SER A 538 12.79 13.18 54.39
CA SER A 538 14.13 12.63 54.60
C SER A 538 14.45 11.43 53.69
N LEU A 539 15.70 11.36 53.23
CA LEU A 539 16.34 10.16 52.70
C LEU A 539 17.04 9.39 53.84
N PRO A 540 17.14 8.05 53.79
CA PRO A 540 18.18 7.33 54.52
C PRO A 540 19.22 6.73 53.57
N PHE A 541 20.49 7.08 53.83
CA PHE A 541 21.67 6.30 53.45
C PHE A 541 22.22 5.60 54.71
N ARG A 542 22.68 4.36 54.58
CA ARG A 542 23.69 3.75 55.48
C ARG A 542 24.65 2.87 54.68
N THR A 543 25.91 2.91 55.10
CA THR A 543 27.16 2.45 54.47
C THR A 543 27.90 1.42 55.33
N ALA A 544 28.69 0.55 54.66
CA ALA A 544 29.99 -0.08 55.05
C ALA A 544 30.03 -1.08 56.25
N GLU A 545 30.87 -2.13 56.38
CA GLU A 545 32.06 -2.67 55.66
C GLU A 545 32.48 -4.08 56.25
N GLN A 546 33.14 -4.92 55.42
CA GLN A 546 34.29 -5.86 55.62
C GLN A 546 34.41 -7.07 56.62
N ASN A 547 34.94 -8.18 56.03
CA ASN A 547 35.98 -9.17 56.47
C ASN A 547 35.71 -10.49 57.28
N THR A 548 35.70 -11.63 56.55
CA THR A 548 36.45 -12.96 56.59
C THR A 548 36.85 -13.72 57.92
N PRO A 549 37.36 -15.01 57.91
CA PRO A 549 36.72 -16.30 58.27
C PRO A 549 37.41 -17.04 59.49
N PRO A 550 37.12 -18.33 59.87
CA PRO A 550 37.77 -19.54 59.28
C PRO A 550 36.98 -20.90 59.39
N ALA A 551 37.68 -22.00 59.09
CA ALA A 551 37.32 -23.41 58.75
C ALA A 551 36.84 -24.37 59.87
N ASN A 552 36.24 -25.54 59.50
CA ASN A 552 36.82 -26.91 59.67
C ASN A 552 35.89 -28.12 59.29
N GLU A 553 36.49 -29.14 58.62
CA GLU A 553 36.41 -30.64 58.78
C GLU A 553 35.08 -31.43 58.63
N ASN A 554 34.96 -32.68 58.12
CA ASN A 554 35.90 -33.77 57.72
C ASN A 554 35.19 -34.92 56.93
N GLY A 555 35.97 -35.65 56.08
CA GLY A 555 35.97 -37.10 55.68
C GLY A 555 34.73 -37.84 55.14
N THR A 556 34.80 -38.87 54.25
CA THR A 556 35.91 -39.80 53.91
C THR A 556 35.61 -40.78 52.73
N TYR A 557 36.69 -41.23 52.04
CA TYR A 557 36.96 -42.46 51.21
C TYR A 557 36.30 -42.64 49.80
N ALA A 558 36.90 -43.16 48.71
CA ALA A 558 38.22 -43.76 48.37
C ALA A 558 38.43 -43.80 46.81
N ILE A 559 39.60 -43.40 46.24
CA ILE A 559 40.73 -44.15 45.57
C ILE A 559 40.31 -45.13 44.40
N ILE A 560 40.82 -45.15 43.14
CA ILE A 560 42.19 -45.47 42.60
C ILE A 560 42.33 -45.20 41.07
N GLN A 561 43.39 -44.45 40.70
CA GLN A 561 44.43 -44.56 39.60
C GLN A 561 44.06 -44.86 38.11
N SER A 562 44.82 -44.49 37.05
CA SER A 562 46.23 -44.01 36.87
C SER A 562 46.48 -43.25 35.54
N SER A 563 47.50 -42.35 35.56
CA SER A 563 48.55 -42.05 34.54
C SER A 563 48.19 -41.62 33.09
N ALA A 564 48.46 -40.36 32.69
CA ALA A 564 49.73 -39.81 32.12
C ALA A 564 49.97 -40.26 30.65
N THR A 565 50.30 -39.42 29.65
CA THR A 565 51.33 -38.37 29.58
C THR A 565 51.14 -37.52 28.32
N ARG A 566 51.58 -36.26 28.38
CA ARG A 566 51.78 -35.30 27.28
C ARG A 566 52.74 -35.82 26.19
N ALA A 567 52.52 -35.40 24.95
CA ALA A 567 53.39 -34.47 24.23
C ALA A 567 52.54 -33.71 23.20
#